data_AF-A0AAD7CKX2-F1
#
_entry.id   AF-A0AAD7CKX2-F1
#
_cell.length_a   1.000
_cell.length_b   1.000
_cell.length_c   1.000
_cell.angle_alpha   90.00
_cell.angle_beta   90.00
_cell.angle_gamma   90.00
#
_symmetry.space_group_name_H-M   'P 1'
#
loop_
_entity.id
_entity.type
_entity.pdbx_description
1 polymer ?
#
loop_
_entity_poly.entity_id
_entity_poly.type
_entity_poly.pdbx_seq_one_letter_code
_entity_poly.pdbx_strand_id
1 'polypeptide(L)'
;MPAQSLWSSCRPCLSPRSWKSLRALSTSGRPQRARKRNVSALNPESLISTDFVDCVGAKWVTLSFPGLEKGRIGPTVEYDREQSERRPSIPFPDHTRGFFYYAPQPGLPPESPSLRFRCTASHLLSSFESGYDLLTPDGIPWQMLGLKATVGYPLLRKQLLLEKLITPEFVAKWRKHVGQRIHPARMLFGMHQLFPVNFAKPLYVHLVCPRDVKLLHLQYIFLANKPGTDITCYPFTGSGLAHFEPSPTDPQSMHLRIDRIIE
;
A
#
# COMPACT_ATOMS: atom_id res chain seq x y z
N MET A 1 -37.85 35.63 -22.80
CA MET A 1 -37.67 34.17 -22.83
C MET A 1 -36.77 33.75 -21.68
N PRO A 2 -37.31 33.12 -20.63
CA PRO A 2 -36.52 32.57 -19.54
C PRO A 2 -36.29 31.07 -19.74
N ALA A 3 -35.11 30.57 -19.37
CA ALA A 3 -34.89 29.17 -19.06
C ALA A 3 -34.42 29.10 -17.60
N GLN A 4 -35.41 29.02 -16.71
CA GLN A 4 -35.24 28.61 -15.33
C GLN A 4 -35.21 27.08 -15.24
N SER A 5 -34.57 26.62 -14.15
CA SER A 5 -34.83 25.38 -13.41
C SER A 5 -34.58 24.04 -14.09
N LEU A 6 -33.55 23.33 -13.61
CA LEU A 6 -33.61 21.87 -13.48
C LEU A 6 -32.71 21.31 -12.36
N TRP A 7 -32.50 22.04 -11.25
CA TRP A 7 -31.83 21.49 -10.06
C TRP A 7 -32.62 21.90 -8.81
N SER A 8 -33.79 21.26 -8.65
CA SER A 8 -34.69 21.49 -7.51
C SER A 8 -35.35 20.18 -7.08
N SER A 9 -34.55 19.14 -6.83
CA SER A 9 -35.04 17.93 -6.17
C SER A 9 -33.90 17.04 -5.67
N CYS A 10 -33.21 17.48 -4.63
CA CYS A 10 -32.59 16.56 -3.67
C CYS A 10 -32.81 17.16 -2.27
N ARG A 11 -33.97 16.88 -1.68
CA ARG A 11 -34.13 17.05 -0.23
C ARG A 11 -33.15 16.08 0.46
N PRO A 12 -32.56 16.45 1.60
CA PRO A 12 -31.72 15.56 2.39
C PRO A 12 -32.61 14.54 3.09
N CYS A 13 -32.95 13.47 2.39
CA CYS A 13 -33.51 12.27 2.99
C CYS A 13 -32.33 11.34 3.28
N LEU A 14 -31.80 11.40 4.51
CA LEU A 14 -31.59 10.23 5.37
C LEU A 14 -31.01 10.68 6.71
N SER A 15 -31.80 10.45 7.74
CA SER A 15 -31.53 10.77 9.15
C SER A 15 -30.30 10.03 9.72
N PRO A 16 -29.71 10.48 10.84
CA PRO A 16 -28.55 9.86 11.51
C PRO A 16 -28.79 8.46 12.14
N ARG A 17 -29.80 7.71 11.71
CA ARG A 17 -30.21 6.44 12.34
C ARG A 17 -30.20 5.28 11.36
N SER A 18 -29.01 4.80 10.99
CA SER A 18 -28.85 3.45 10.43
C SER A 18 -27.45 2.84 10.63
N TRP A 19 -26.71 3.26 11.66
CA TRP A 19 -25.42 2.66 12.01
C TRP A 19 -25.54 1.60 13.12
N LYS A 20 -26.77 1.21 13.49
CA LYS A 20 -27.03 0.22 14.54
C LYS A 20 -27.09 -1.24 14.06
N SER A 21 -27.06 -1.52 12.74
CA SER A 21 -27.21 -2.90 12.24
C SER A 21 -25.93 -3.62 11.80
N LEU A 22 -24.74 -3.05 12.04
CA LEU A 22 -23.47 -3.80 11.96
C LEU A 22 -22.87 -4.11 13.35
N ARG A 23 -23.67 -3.99 14.42
CA ARG A 23 -23.37 -4.56 15.75
C ARG A 23 -24.18 -5.82 15.99
N ALA A 24 -24.03 -6.82 15.14
CA ALA A 24 -24.50 -8.16 15.44
C ALA A 24 -23.68 -9.15 14.61
N LEU A 25 -22.43 -9.34 15.04
CA LEU A 25 -21.55 -10.53 14.91
C LEU A 25 -20.11 -10.13 15.29
N SER A 26 -19.95 -9.29 16.31
CA SER A 26 -18.69 -9.18 17.03
C SER A 26 -18.76 -10.19 18.16
N THR A 27 -18.40 -11.44 17.87
CA THR A 27 -18.00 -12.35 18.93
C THR A 27 -16.79 -11.73 19.60
N SER A 28 -16.94 -11.40 20.88
CA SER A 28 -15.92 -10.86 21.77
C SER A 28 -14.68 -11.77 21.80
N GLY A 29 -13.75 -11.54 20.88
CA GLY A 29 -12.44 -12.17 20.86
C GLY A 29 -11.40 -11.23 21.42
N ARG A 30 -10.57 -11.73 22.36
CA ARG A 30 -9.36 -11.07 22.84
C ARG A 30 -8.55 -10.49 21.66
N PRO A 31 -7.79 -9.37 21.84
CA PRO A 31 -6.93 -8.86 20.79
C PRO A 31 -6.01 -9.98 20.30
N GLN A 32 -6.20 -10.41 19.04
CA GLN A 32 -5.41 -11.48 18.45
C GLN A 32 -3.94 -11.05 18.44
N ARG A 33 -3.14 -11.73 19.25
CA ARG A 33 -1.69 -11.55 19.34
C ARG A 33 -1.07 -11.76 17.94
N ALA A 34 -0.05 -10.98 17.60
CA ALA A 34 0.72 -11.11 16.36
C ALA A 34 1.02 -12.59 16.09
N ARG A 35 0.49 -13.15 14.99
CA ARG A 35 0.82 -14.53 14.61
C ARG A 35 2.24 -14.50 14.06
N LYS A 36 3.18 -15.11 14.78
CA LYS A 36 4.54 -15.33 14.29
C LYS A 36 4.48 -16.45 13.24
N ARG A 37 5.05 -16.19 12.07
CA ARG A 37 5.01 -17.10 10.93
C ARG A 37 6.42 -17.28 10.39
N ASN A 38 6.86 -18.53 10.31
CA ASN A 38 8.19 -18.84 9.78
C ASN A 38 8.13 -18.76 8.26
N VAL A 39 9.09 -18.03 7.69
CA VAL A 39 9.30 -17.90 6.26
C VAL A 39 10.79 -18.11 6.04
N SER A 40 11.13 -19.09 5.23
CA SER A 40 12.50 -19.54 4.96
C SER A 40 13.05 -19.01 3.64
N ALA A 41 12.18 -18.71 2.68
CA ALA A 41 12.53 -18.13 1.39
C ALA A 41 11.57 -17.00 0.99
N LEU A 42 12.07 -16.09 0.17
CA LEU A 42 11.32 -15.00 -0.46
C LEU A 42 11.50 -14.99 -1.98
N ASN A 43 12.48 -15.72 -2.52
CA ASN A 43 12.57 -15.99 -3.94
C ASN A 43 11.43 -16.96 -4.34
N PRO A 44 10.55 -16.59 -5.30
CA PRO A 44 9.50 -17.49 -5.80
C PRO A 44 9.98 -18.91 -6.14
N GLU A 45 11.19 -19.04 -6.69
CA GLU A 45 11.76 -20.32 -7.12
C GLU A 45 12.29 -21.17 -5.95
N SER A 46 12.51 -20.55 -4.79
CA SER A 46 13.04 -21.20 -3.58
C SER A 46 11.97 -21.44 -2.51
N LEU A 47 10.72 -21.06 -2.77
CA LEU A 47 9.62 -21.25 -1.84
C LEU A 47 9.41 -22.74 -1.55
N ILE A 48 9.04 -23.05 -0.31
CA ILE A 48 8.65 -24.39 0.11
C ILE A 48 7.30 -24.37 0.84
N SER A 49 6.66 -25.52 0.98
CA SER A 49 5.32 -25.63 1.58
C SER A 49 5.22 -25.05 3.00
N THR A 50 6.31 -25.06 3.77
CA THR A 50 6.35 -24.49 5.11
C THR A 50 6.38 -22.96 5.13
N ASP A 51 6.64 -22.31 4.00
CA ASP A 51 6.57 -20.85 3.84
C ASP A 51 5.12 -20.37 3.64
N PHE A 52 4.16 -21.29 3.56
CA PHE A 52 2.74 -20.96 3.44
C PHE A 52 2.23 -20.28 4.71
N VAL A 53 1.69 -19.08 4.55
CA VAL A 53 1.20 -18.24 5.62
C VAL A 53 -0.31 -18.05 5.53
N ASP A 54 -0.98 -18.28 6.65
CA ASP A 54 -2.36 -17.87 6.88
C ASP A 54 -2.42 -16.55 7.64
N CYS A 55 -2.90 -15.52 6.94
CA CYS A 55 -3.08 -14.15 7.42
C CYS A 55 -4.54 -13.82 7.79
N VAL A 56 -5.51 -14.70 7.51
CA VAL A 56 -6.95 -14.39 7.59
C VAL A 56 -7.33 -13.75 8.94
N GLY A 57 -7.99 -12.59 8.86
CA GLY A 57 -8.49 -11.85 10.03
C GLY A 57 -7.42 -11.21 10.91
N ALA A 58 -6.14 -11.43 10.63
CA ALA A 58 -5.06 -10.82 11.39
C ALA A 58 -4.95 -9.33 11.06
N LYS A 59 -4.67 -8.48 12.05
CA LYS A 59 -4.36 -7.07 11.80
C LYS A 59 -2.93 -6.86 11.32
N TRP A 60 -2.04 -7.70 11.84
CA TRP A 60 -0.64 -7.73 11.47
C TRP A 60 -0.07 -9.14 11.60
N VAL A 61 0.93 -9.44 10.79
CA VAL A 61 1.66 -10.72 10.78
C VAL A 61 3.13 -10.43 11.00
N THR A 62 3.77 -11.18 11.88
CA THR A 62 5.22 -11.03 12.13
C THR A 62 5.94 -12.18 11.44
N LEU A 63 6.78 -11.87 10.46
CA LEU A 63 7.59 -12.88 9.78
C LEU A 63 8.80 -13.23 10.64
N SER A 64 9.16 -14.50 10.64
CA SER A 64 10.31 -15.05 11.34
C SER A 64 11.17 -15.79 10.32
N PHE A 65 12.46 -15.49 10.27
CA PHE A 65 13.40 -16.11 9.34
C PHE A 65 14.33 -17.09 10.07
N PRO A 66 14.88 -18.11 9.38
CA PRO A 66 15.90 -18.98 9.96
C PRO A 66 17.08 -18.17 10.54
N GLY A 67 17.55 -18.56 11.72
CA GLY A 67 18.66 -17.87 12.41
C GLY A 67 18.25 -16.61 13.19
N LEU A 68 16.95 -16.40 13.44
CA LEU A 68 16.46 -15.38 14.34
C LEU A 68 16.77 -15.78 15.80
N GLU A 69 17.72 -15.09 16.43
CA GLU A 69 18.01 -15.27 17.86
C GLU A 69 16.74 -15.09 18.70
N LYS A 70 16.57 -15.94 19.73
CA LYS A 70 15.46 -15.82 20.68
C LYS A 70 15.42 -14.39 21.23
N GLY A 71 14.29 -13.70 21.05
CA GLY A 71 14.04 -12.35 21.57
C GLY A 71 14.04 -11.23 20.53
N ARG A 72 14.53 -11.46 19.30
CA ARG A 72 14.38 -10.46 18.23
C ARG A 72 12.95 -10.46 17.67
N ILE A 73 12.45 -9.29 17.28
CA ILE A 73 11.15 -9.14 16.62
C ILE A 73 11.42 -9.05 15.11
N GLY A 74 10.85 -9.97 14.34
CA GLY A 74 10.95 -9.95 12.89
C GLY A 74 10.06 -8.86 12.26
N PRO A 75 10.11 -8.68 10.93
CA PRO A 75 9.29 -7.66 10.29
C PRO A 75 7.81 -7.91 10.53
N THR A 76 7.08 -6.84 10.87
CA THR A 76 5.64 -6.89 11.02
C THR A 76 5.01 -6.27 9.79
N VAL A 77 4.18 -7.05 9.12
CA VAL A 77 3.44 -6.67 7.92
C VAL A 77 1.98 -6.44 8.27
N GLU A 78 1.37 -5.45 7.63
CA GLU A 78 -0.02 -5.02 7.85
C GLU A 78 -0.73 -5.02 6.50
N TYR A 79 -2.03 -5.33 6.49
CA TYR A 79 -2.82 -5.34 5.26
C TYR A 79 -2.96 -3.93 4.68
N ASP A 80 -3.45 -3.00 5.49
CA ASP A 80 -3.52 -1.60 5.12
C ASP A 80 -3.18 -0.72 6.33
N ARG A 81 -2.29 0.23 6.08
CA ARG A 81 -1.99 1.33 7.00
C ARG A 81 -2.33 2.62 6.28
N GLU A 82 -3.63 2.88 6.15
CA GLU A 82 -4.11 4.09 5.52
C GLU A 82 -3.61 5.35 6.25
N GLN A 83 -3.46 6.44 5.50
CA GLN A 83 -2.79 7.71 5.80
C GLN A 83 -3.45 8.58 6.89
N SER A 84 -4.04 8.01 7.92
CA SER A 84 -4.37 8.78 9.11
C SER A 84 -4.22 7.91 10.34
N GLU A 85 -3.51 8.43 11.34
CA GLU A 85 -3.37 7.86 12.69
C GLU A 85 -4.74 7.60 13.39
N ARG A 86 -5.86 7.92 12.74
CA ARG A 86 -7.22 7.85 13.27
C ARG A 86 -8.07 6.70 12.74
N ARG A 87 -7.65 5.98 11.69
CA ARG A 87 -8.39 4.78 11.23
C ARG A 87 -7.81 3.52 11.89
N PRO A 88 -8.65 2.65 12.48
CA PRO A 88 -8.17 1.38 13.01
C PRO A 88 -7.60 0.52 11.87
N SER A 89 -6.49 -0.16 12.14
CA SER A 89 -5.88 -1.12 11.20
C SER A 89 -6.93 -2.11 10.70
N ILE A 90 -7.03 -2.21 9.38
CA ILE A 90 -7.93 -3.13 8.68
C ILE A 90 -7.30 -4.53 8.73
N PRO A 91 -8.04 -5.56 9.17
CA PRO A 91 -7.55 -6.93 9.15
C PRO A 91 -7.38 -7.44 7.71
N PHE A 92 -6.51 -8.43 7.53
CA PHE A 92 -6.40 -9.17 6.28
C PHE A 92 -7.73 -9.86 5.92
N PRO A 93 -8.15 -9.83 4.64
CA PRO A 93 -9.37 -10.48 4.15
C PRO A 93 -9.44 -12.01 4.37
N ASP A 94 -10.64 -12.57 4.25
CA ASP A 94 -10.95 -13.99 4.51
C ASP A 94 -10.26 -14.99 3.56
N HIS A 95 -9.66 -14.50 2.49
CA HIS A 95 -8.95 -15.28 1.48
C HIS A 95 -7.43 -15.03 1.48
N THR A 96 -6.87 -14.39 2.51
CA THR A 96 -5.42 -14.10 2.58
C THR A 96 -4.63 -15.28 3.14
N ARG A 97 -4.46 -16.32 2.31
CA ARG A 97 -3.60 -17.48 2.55
C ARG A 97 -2.68 -17.69 1.36
N GLY A 98 -1.39 -17.92 1.60
CA GLY A 98 -0.42 -18.06 0.51
C GLY A 98 0.99 -17.69 0.93
N PHE A 99 1.76 -17.08 0.03
CA PHE A 99 3.20 -16.92 0.19
C PHE A 99 3.63 -15.45 0.15
N PHE A 100 4.56 -15.09 1.04
CA PHE A 100 5.34 -13.88 0.86
C PHE A 100 6.44 -14.14 -0.16
N TYR A 101 6.62 -13.21 -1.09
CA TYR A 101 7.67 -13.30 -2.09
C TYR A 101 8.17 -11.92 -2.46
N TYR A 102 9.41 -11.87 -2.96
CA TYR A 102 10.05 -10.65 -3.40
C TYR A 102 10.10 -10.65 -4.92
N ALA A 103 9.62 -9.56 -5.53
CA ALA A 103 9.65 -9.43 -6.97
C ALA A 103 9.91 -7.98 -7.39
N PRO A 104 10.61 -7.76 -8.53
CA PRO A 104 10.59 -6.48 -9.20
C PRO A 104 9.16 -6.16 -9.62
N GLN A 105 8.80 -4.88 -9.61
CA GLN A 105 7.52 -4.48 -10.18
C GLN A 105 7.64 -4.51 -11.71
N PRO A 106 6.74 -5.21 -12.43
CA PRO A 106 6.77 -5.23 -13.89
C PRO A 106 6.73 -3.82 -14.47
N GLY A 107 7.59 -3.53 -15.45
CA GLY A 107 7.67 -2.22 -16.10
C GLY A 107 8.38 -1.13 -15.28
N LEU A 108 8.88 -1.44 -14.08
CA LEU A 108 9.68 -0.51 -13.28
C LEU A 108 11.14 -0.96 -13.23
N PRO A 109 12.08 -0.05 -12.87
CA PRO A 109 13.49 -0.41 -12.73
C PRO A 109 13.68 -1.59 -11.78
N PRO A 110 14.73 -2.42 -11.94
CA PRO A 110 15.10 -3.48 -11.00
C PRO A 110 15.29 -2.98 -9.56
N GLU A 111 15.43 -1.66 -9.39
CA GLU A 111 15.54 -0.92 -8.12
C GLU A 111 14.18 -0.67 -7.43
N SER A 112 13.08 -1.13 -8.01
CA SER A 112 11.71 -1.08 -7.47
C SER A 112 11.21 -2.37 -6.80
N PRO A 113 12.05 -3.24 -6.21
CA PRO A 113 11.55 -4.52 -5.78
C PRO A 113 10.72 -4.36 -4.51
N SER A 114 9.69 -5.19 -4.42
CA SER A 114 8.69 -5.13 -3.36
C SER A 114 8.47 -6.51 -2.78
N LEU A 115 8.31 -6.56 -1.46
CA LEU A 115 7.75 -7.72 -0.80
C LEU A 115 6.25 -7.71 -1.07
N ARG A 116 5.74 -8.78 -1.66
CA ARG A 116 4.34 -8.98 -2.01
C ARG A 116 3.79 -10.20 -1.29
N PHE A 117 2.48 -10.36 -1.36
CA PHE A 117 1.79 -11.54 -0.86
C PHE A 117 0.97 -12.14 -1.99
N ARG A 118 1.26 -13.38 -2.36
CA ARG A 118 0.49 -14.11 -3.37
C ARG A 118 -0.48 -15.05 -2.67
N CYS A 119 -1.77 -14.83 -2.88
CA CYS A 119 -2.85 -15.70 -2.41
C CYS A 119 -2.89 -16.96 -3.28
N THR A 120 -2.91 -18.13 -2.63
CA THR A 120 -2.94 -19.43 -3.30
C THR A 120 -4.00 -20.34 -2.69
N ALA A 121 -4.53 -21.28 -3.48
CA ALA A 121 -5.55 -22.21 -3.02
C ALA A 121 -5.01 -23.24 -2.00
N SER A 122 -3.71 -23.52 -2.06
CA SER A 122 -3.04 -24.49 -1.20
C SER A 122 -1.59 -24.11 -0.90
N HIS A 123 -0.96 -24.87 -0.02
CA HIS A 123 0.46 -24.78 0.32
C HIS A 123 1.39 -25.45 -0.70
N LEU A 124 0.85 -26.01 -1.78
CA LEU A 124 1.64 -26.61 -2.85
C LEU A 124 2.22 -25.52 -3.75
N LEU A 125 3.48 -25.68 -4.16
CA LEU A 125 4.17 -24.71 -5.03
C LEU A 125 3.51 -24.60 -6.41
N SER A 126 2.90 -25.68 -6.91
CA SER A 126 2.09 -25.63 -8.13
C SER A 126 0.92 -24.65 -8.05
N SER A 127 0.42 -24.35 -6.84
CA SER A 127 -0.63 -23.34 -6.64
C SER A 127 -0.09 -21.90 -6.67
N PHE A 128 1.23 -21.70 -6.66
CA PHE A 128 1.85 -20.37 -6.71
C PHE A 128 1.69 -19.71 -8.07
N GLU A 129 1.88 -20.46 -9.16
CA GLU A 129 1.77 -19.93 -10.52
C GLU A 129 0.32 -19.49 -10.85
N SER A 130 -0.67 -20.29 -10.44
CA SER A 130 -2.08 -19.98 -10.61
C SER A 130 -2.64 -19.02 -9.55
N GLY A 131 -1.82 -18.57 -8.61
CA GLY A 131 -2.21 -17.65 -7.55
C GLY A 131 -2.39 -16.21 -8.05
N TYR A 132 -2.88 -15.34 -7.17
CA TYR A 132 -3.03 -13.91 -7.46
C TYR A 132 -2.42 -13.06 -6.35
N ASP A 133 -1.95 -11.87 -6.70
CA ASP A 133 -1.40 -10.94 -5.72
C ASP A 133 -2.54 -10.41 -4.84
N LEU A 134 -2.34 -10.41 -3.52
CA LEU A 134 -3.24 -9.75 -2.58
C LEU A 134 -3.40 -8.29 -3.00
N LEU A 135 -4.61 -7.77 -3.03
CA LEU A 135 -4.88 -6.37 -3.37
C LEU A 135 -5.11 -5.53 -2.12
N THR A 136 -4.65 -4.28 -2.13
CA THR A 136 -5.06 -3.27 -1.15
C THR A 136 -6.55 -2.94 -1.31
N PRO A 137 -7.17 -2.24 -0.35
CA PRO A 137 -8.54 -1.75 -0.51
C PRO A 137 -8.75 -0.90 -1.77
N ASP A 138 -7.70 -0.23 -2.26
CA ASP A 138 -7.71 0.56 -3.49
C ASP A 138 -7.63 -0.29 -4.79
N GLY A 139 -7.52 -1.61 -4.64
CA GLY A 139 -7.48 -2.56 -5.76
C GLY A 139 -6.15 -2.59 -6.50
N ILE A 140 -5.05 -2.14 -5.88
CA ILE A 140 -3.69 -2.31 -6.40
C ILE A 140 -2.98 -3.45 -5.66
N PRO A 141 -1.98 -4.13 -6.26
CA PRO A 141 -1.22 -5.15 -5.56
C PRO A 141 -0.65 -4.62 -4.24
N TRP A 142 -0.90 -5.37 -3.17
CA TRP A 142 -0.32 -5.15 -1.86
C TRP A 142 1.19 -5.29 -1.96
N GLN A 143 1.89 -4.30 -1.43
CA GLN A 143 3.33 -4.31 -1.43
C GLN A 143 3.92 -3.60 -0.21
N MET A 144 4.95 -4.22 0.36
CA MET A 144 5.91 -3.56 1.21
C MET A 144 7.16 -3.27 0.38
N LEU A 145 7.34 -1.99 0.02
CA LEU A 145 8.46 -1.58 -0.81
C LEU A 145 9.81 -1.94 -0.21
N GLY A 146 10.76 -2.22 -1.11
CA GLY A 146 12.16 -2.52 -0.82
C GLY A 146 12.79 -1.54 0.16
N LEU A 147 12.45 -0.25 0.14
CA LEU A 147 12.98 0.70 1.11
C LEU A 147 12.60 0.35 2.55
N LYS A 148 11.31 0.11 2.83
CA LYS A 148 10.85 -0.31 4.17
C LYS A 148 11.44 -1.68 4.54
N ALA A 149 11.54 -2.58 3.56
CA ALA A 149 12.08 -3.92 3.77
C ALA A 149 13.60 -3.94 4.07
N THR A 150 14.39 -3.12 3.37
CA THR A 150 15.85 -3.09 3.47
C THR A 150 16.36 -2.24 4.61
N VAL A 151 15.67 -1.15 4.93
CA VAL A 151 16.10 -0.20 5.94
C VAL A 151 15.40 -0.43 7.28
N GLY A 152 14.08 -0.68 7.25
CA GLY A 152 13.27 -0.79 8.46
C GLY A 152 13.41 -2.12 9.20
N TYR A 153 13.85 -3.17 8.51
CA TYR A 153 13.87 -4.53 9.07
C TYR A 153 15.19 -5.23 8.79
N PRO A 154 16.17 -5.18 9.72
CA PRO A 154 17.50 -5.78 9.54
C PRO A 154 17.47 -7.27 9.18
N LEU A 155 16.49 -8.01 9.70
CA LEU A 155 16.33 -9.44 9.47
C LEU A 155 15.80 -9.74 8.06
N LEU A 156 14.78 -8.98 7.62
CA LEU A 156 14.29 -9.07 6.25
C LEU A 156 15.40 -8.70 5.26
N ARG A 157 16.15 -7.63 5.53
CA ARG A 157 17.33 -7.27 4.74
C ARG A 157 18.35 -8.41 4.66
N LYS A 158 18.67 -9.05 5.79
CA LYS A 158 19.63 -10.17 5.83
C LYS A 158 19.16 -11.31 4.93
N GLN A 159 17.87 -11.67 5.02
CA GLN A 159 17.28 -12.70 4.18
C GLN A 159 17.37 -12.34 2.69
N LEU A 160 16.96 -11.12 2.32
CA LEU A 160 17.00 -10.64 0.94
C LEU A 160 18.43 -10.63 0.35
N LEU A 161 19.44 -10.30 1.15
CA LEU A 161 20.85 -10.37 0.74
C LEU A 161 21.33 -11.82 0.58
N LEU A 162 20.92 -12.72 1.49
CA LEU A 162 21.28 -14.14 1.44
C LEU A 162 20.74 -14.82 0.18
N GLU A 163 19.51 -14.49 -0.20
CA GLU A 163 18.87 -14.99 -1.42
C GLU A 163 19.27 -14.20 -2.68
N LYS A 164 20.18 -13.22 -2.58
CA LYS A 164 20.63 -12.34 -3.68
C LYS A 164 19.49 -11.59 -4.38
N LEU A 165 18.39 -11.36 -3.66
CA LEU A 165 17.21 -10.62 -4.13
C LEU A 165 17.43 -9.10 -4.09
N ILE A 166 18.42 -8.64 -3.32
CA ILE A 166 18.95 -7.28 -3.31
C ILE A 166 20.48 -7.34 -3.23
N THR A 167 21.15 -6.24 -3.60
CA THR A 167 22.61 -6.13 -3.49
C THR A 167 23.03 -5.27 -2.30
N PRO A 168 24.27 -5.41 -1.79
CA PRO A 168 24.82 -4.50 -0.77
C PRO A 168 24.81 -3.03 -1.22
N GLU A 169 25.06 -2.77 -2.50
CA GLU A 169 25.05 -1.42 -3.09
C GLU A 169 23.65 -0.82 -3.06
N PHE A 170 22.61 -1.63 -3.33
CA PHE A 170 21.22 -1.23 -3.17
C PHE A 170 20.95 -0.80 -1.72
N VAL A 171 21.34 -1.63 -0.74
CA VAL A 171 21.18 -1.29 0.68
C VAL A 171 21.90 0.02 1.02
N ALA A 172 23.13 0.21 0.55
CA ALA A 172 23.91 1.42 0.80
C ALA A 172 23.24 2.67 0.20
N LYS A 173 22.77 2.60 -1.05
CA LYS A 173 22.04 3.66 -1.75
C LYS A 173 20.82 4.13 -0.95
N TRP A 174 20.07 3.20 -0.36
CA TRP A 174 18.83 3.50 0.36
C TRP A 174 19.02 3.85 1.83
N ARG A 175 20.19 3.52 2.42
CA ARG A 175 20.50 3.81 3.83
C ARG A 175 20.49 5.32 4.14
N LYS A 176 20.77 6.20 3.19
CA LYS A 176 20.69 7.66 3.43
C LYS A 176 19.25 8.17 3.66
N HIS A 177 18.25 7.37 3.32
CA HIS A 177 16.84 7.71 3.49
C HIS A 177 16.21 7.08 4.75
N VAL A 178 17.00 6.44 5.62
CA VAL A 178 16.54 5.92 6.91
C VAL A 178 15.91 7.04 7.75
N GLY A 179 14.74 6.80 8.33
CA GLY A 179 14.09 7.72 9.27
C GLY A 179 13.20 8.77 8.60
N GLN A 180 13.26 8.95 7.28
CA GLN A 180 12.25 9.71 6.57
C GLN A 180 10.90 8.96 6.66
N ARG A 181 9.80 9.68 6.94
CA ARG A 181 8.43 9.13 6.92
C ARG A 181 7.98 8.87 5.48
N ILE A 182 8.64 7.94 4.82
CA ILE A 182 8.34 7.54 3.44
C ILE A 182 7.23 6.48 3.48
N HIS A 183 6.07 6.82 2.91
CA HIS A 183 4.99 5.86 2.76
C HIS A 183 5.25 4.96 1.53
N PRO A 184 5.27 3.62 1.69
CA PRO A 184 5.55 2.71 0.57
C PRO A 184 4.58 2.85 -0.60
N ALA A 185 3.28 3.02 -0.35
CA ALA A 185 2.28 3.23 -1.40
C ALA A 185 2.43 4.55 -2.18
N ARG A 186 3.38 5.41 -1.78
CA ARG A 186 3.63 6.73 -2.36
C ARG A 186 5.02 6.86 -2.98
N MET A 187 5.79 5.78 -3.12
CA MET A 187 7.04 5.84 -3.91
C MET A 187 6.77 5.48 -5.37
N LEU A 188 7.12 6.40 -6.27
CA LEU A 188 7.00 6.20 -7.70
C LEU A 188 8.38 6.05 -8.32
N PHE A 189 8.56 4.99 -9.08
CA PHE A 189 9.80 4.69 -9.80
C PHE A 189 9.70 5.04 -11.29
N GLY A 190 8.52 5.42 -11.77
CA GLY A 190 8.30 5.79 -13.16
C GLY A 190 6.97 6.50 -13.37
N MET A 191 6.83 7.06 -14.57
CA MET A 191 5.55 7.55 -15.08
C MET A 191 4.59 6.38 -15.32
N HIS A 192 3.30 6.66 -15.35
CA HIS A 192 2.21 5.68 -15.50
C HIS A 192 2.09 4.65 -14.37
N GLN A 193 2.92 4.75 -13.33
CA GLN A 193 2.75 3.95 -12.13
C GLN A 193 1.53 4.46 -11.35
N LEU A 194 0.54 3.57 -11.16
CA LEU A 194 -0.65 3.85 -10.39
C LEU A 194 -0.34 3.96 -8.90
N PHE A 195 -0.97 4.95 -8.24
CA PHE A 195 -0.91 5.13 -6.80
C PHE A 195 -2.25 5.66 -6.25
N PRO A 196 -2.59 5.34 -4.98
CA PRO A 196 -3.81 5.81 -4.37
C PRO A 196 -3.69 7.28 -3.96
N VAL A 197 -4.76 8.03 -4.24
CA VAL A 197 -4.93 9.43 -3.90
C VAL A 197 -6.17 9.59 -3.03
N ASN A 198 -6.06 10.42 -1.99
CA ASN A 198 -7.17 10.82 -1.15
C ASN A 198 -7.48 12.29 -1.43
N PHE A 199 -8.70 12.60 -1.91
CA PHE A 199 -9.04 13.95 -2.36
C PHE A 199 -9.29 14.93 -1.20
N ALA A 200 -9.46 14.42 0.02
CA ALA A 200 -9.66 15.23 1.22
C ALA A 200 -8.33 15.69 1.87
N LYS A 201 -7.18 15.42 1.23
CA LYS A 201 -5.85 15.65 1.81
C LYS A 201 -4.86 16.22 0.78
N PRO A 202 -3.79 16.89 1.23
CA PRO A 202 -2.64 17.18 0.38
C PRO A 202 -2.04 15.90 -0.22
N LEU A 203 -1.56 15.99 -1.45
CA LEU A 203 -0.88 14.88 -2.10
C LEU A 203 0.62 14.94 -1.80
N TYR A 204 1.14 13.85 -1.21
CA TYR A 204 2.57 13.64 -0.97
C TYR A 204 3.02 12.39 -1.72
N VAL A 205 4.02 12.54 -2.58
CA VAL A 205 4.57 11.43 -3.38
C VAL A 205 6.09 11.49 -3.33
N HIS A 206 6.74 10.36 -3.12
CA HIS A 206 8.19 10.22 -3.21
C HIS A 206 8.58 9.75 -4.61
N LEU A 207 9.20 10.61 -5.40
CA LEU A 207 9.74 10.26 -6.70
C LEU A 207 11.13 9.65 -6.52
N VAL A 208 11.28 8.40 -6.95
CA VAL A 208 12.55 7.70 -6.97
C VAL A 208 13.29 8.08 -8.24
N CYS A 209 14.33 8.87 -8.11
CA CYS A 209 15.24 9.23 -9.18
C CYS A 209 16.49 8.34 -9.12
N PRO A 210 17.28 8.23 -10.21
CA PRO A 210 18.47 7.36 -10.24
C PRO A 210 19.47 7.61 -9.11
N ARG A 211 19.58 8.85 -8.64
CA ARG A 211 20.56 9.28 -7.62
C ARG A 211 19.93 9.65 -6.27
N ASP A 212 18.63 9.87 -6.20
CA ASP A 212 17.99 10.39 -4.99
C ASP A 212 16.48 10.15 -4.94
N VAL A 213 15.89 10.40 -3.78
CA VAL A 213 14.43 10.38 -3.60
C VAL A 213 13.95 11.80 -3.35
N LYS A 214 13.06 12.30 -4.21
CA LYS A 214 12.47 13.63 -4.05
C LYS A 214 11.05 13.53 -3.51
N LEU A 215 10.72 14.33 -2.51
CA LEU A 215 9.35 14.50 -2.06
C LEU A 215 8.66 15.55 -2.93
N LEU A 216 7.64 15.13 -3.67
CA LEU A 216 6.69 16.01 -4.34
C LEU A 216 5.51 16.25 -3.39
N HIS A 217 5.36 17.50 -2.95
CA HIS A 217 4.26 17.94 -2.09
C HIS A 217 3.35 18.88 -2.87
N LEU A 218 2.18 18.37 -3.25
CA LEU A 218 1.15 19.12 -3.97
C LEU A 218 0.05 19.49 -2.97
N GLN A 219 0.29 20.59 -2.25
CA GLN A 219 -0.59 21.02 -1.17
C GLN A 219 -1.98 21.41 -1.66
N TYR A 220 -2.07 22.04 -2.83
CA TYR A 220 -3.28 22.73 -3.27
C TYR A 220 -4.07 22.00 -4.36
N ILE A 221 -3.64 20.80 -4.77
CA ILE A 221 -4.19 20.12 -5.95
C ILE A 221 -5.67 19.73 -5.82
N PHE A 222 -6.16 19.55 -4.60
CA PHE A 222 -7.58 19.28 -4.31
C PHE A 222 -8.22 20.36 -3.44
N LEU A 223 -7.58 21.53 -3.34
CA LEU A 223 -8.11 22.64 -2.57
C LEU A 223 -9.14 23.40 -3.42
N ALA A 224 -10.25 23.80 -2.82
CA ALA A 224 -11.18 24.75 -3.44
C ALA A 224 -11.79 25.70 -2.39
N ASN A 225 -12.30 26.83 -2.87
CA ASN A 225 -13.02 27.77 -2.02
C ASN A 225 -14.38 27.19 -1.64
N LYS A 226 -14.76 27.31 -0.37
CA LYS A 226 -16.13 27.01 0.05
C LYS A 226 -17.09 28.00 -0.63
N PRO A 227 -18.19 27.52 -1.23
CA PRO A 227 -19.16 28.39 -1.88
C PRO A 227 -19.62 29.51 -0.95
N GLY A 228 -19.55 30.76 -1.41
CA GLY A 228 -19.98 31.94 -0.66
C GLY A 228 -19.05 32.39 0.47
N THR A 229 -17.81 31.89 0.55
CA THR A 229 -16.81 32.33 1.55
C THR A 229 -15.41 32.38 0.94
N ASP A 230 -14.51 33.17 1.54
CA ASP A 230 -13.07 33.17 1.19
C ASP A 230 -12.29 32.03 1.89
N ILE A 231 -12.99 31.06 2.48
CA ILE A 231 -12.38 29.95 3.19
C ILE A 231 -12.01 28.84 2.20
N THR A 232 -10.72 28.55 2.09
CA THR A 232 -10.22 27.38 1.37
C THR A 232 -10.37 26.11 2.20
N CYS A 233 -10.78 25.02 1.56
CA CYS A 233 -10.82 23.70 2.18
C CYS A 233 -10.55 22.60 1.14
N TYR A 234 -10.52 21.35 1.61
CA TYR A 234 -10.56 20.17 0.74
C TYR A 234 -12.01 19.66 0.73
N PRO A 235 -12.88 20.16 -0.18
CA PRO A 235 -14.30 19.81 -0.17
C PRO A 235 -14.57 18.42 -0.73
N PHE A 236 -13.63 17.86 -1.48
CA PHE A 236 -13.76 16.56 -2.11
C PHE A 236 -13.56 15.45 -1.08
N THR A 237 -14.53 14.55 -0.99
CA THR A 237 -14.43 13.32 -0.21
C THR A 237 -14.07 12.15 -1.12
N GLY A 238 -13.60 11.05 -0.52
CA GLY A 238 -13.29 9.82 -1.24
C GLY A 238 -11.82 9.73 -1.68
N SER A 239 -11.56 8.69 -2.47
CA SER A 239 -10.24 8.34 -2.94
C SER A 239 -10.30 7.94 -4.43
N GLY A 240 -9.14 7.79 -5.06
CA GLY A 240 -9.03 7.30 -6.42
C GLY A 240 -7.64 6.74 -6.71
N LEU A 241 -7.50 6.13 -7.89
CA LEU A 241 -6.18 5.82 -8.44
C LEU A 241 -5.78 6.90 -9.43
N ALA A 242 -4.52 7.29 -9.35
CA ALA A 242 -3.93 8.25 -10.25
C ALA A 242 -2.55 7.80 -10.70
N HIS A 243 -2.06 8.38 -11.79
CA HIS A 243 -0.66 8.29 -12.20
C HIS A 243 -0.16 9.64 -12.74
N PHE A 244 1.16 9.78 -12.82
CA PHE A 244 1.77 10.86 -13.58
C PHE A 244 2.04 10.43 -15.01
N GLU A 245 1.71 11.28 -15.97
CA GLU A 245 2.07 11.10 -17.38
C GLU A 245 2.82 12.34 -17.91
N PRO A 246 3.71 12.20 -18.91
CA PRO A 246 4.32 13.35 -19.56
C PRO A 246 3.25 14.30 -20.12
N SER A 247 3.47 15.61 -20.02
CA SER A 247 2.56 16.55 -20.67
C SER A 247 2.69 16.45 -22.19
N PRO A 248 1.58 16.44 -22.94
CA PRO A 248 1.60 16.42 -24.40
C PRO A 248 2.10 17.74 -25.00
N THR A 249 2.10 18.85 -24.22
CA THR A 249 2.40 20.20 -24.71
C THR A 249 3.72 20.75 -24.22
N ASP A 250 4.24 20.27 -23.09
CA ASP A 250 5.53 20.70 -22.56
C ASP A 250 6.35 19.47 -22.09
N PRO A 251 7.43 19.11 -22.80
CA PRO A 251 8.28 17.95 -22.46
C PRO A 251 8.91 18.00 -21.06
N GLN A 252 8.97 19.17 -20.41
CA GLN A 252 9.52 19.32 -19.06
C GLN A 252 8.47 19.26 -17.96
N SER A 253 7.18 19.14 -18.33
CA SER A 253 6.08 19.05 -17.37
C SER A 253 5.41 17.69 -17.39
N MET A 254 4.66 17.42 -16.33
CA MET A 254 3.90 16.17 -16.14
C MET A 254 2.49 16.51 -15.69
N HIS A 255 1.54 15.68 -16.08
CA HIS A 255 0.15 15.77 -15.66
C HIS A 255 -0.14 14.70 -14.60
N LEU A 256 -0.94 15.05 -13.59
CA LEU A 256 -1.58 14.07 -12.72
C LEU A 256 -2.90 13.66 -13.38
N ARG A 257 -3.00 12.40 -13.77
CA ARG A 257 -4.22 11.82 -14.32
C ARG A 257 -4.93 10.98 -13.27
N ILE A 258 -6.22 11.20 -13.09
CA ILE A 258 -7.08 10.35 -12.25
C ILE A 258 -7.68 9.27 -13.17
N ASP A 259 -7.29 8.01 -12.97
CA ASP A 259 -7.76 6.88 -13.77
C ASP A 259 -9.15 6.44 -13.37
N ARG A 260 -9.40 6.37 -12.06
CA ARG A 260 -10.70 5.98 -11.50
C ARG A 260 -10.90 6.50 -10.10
N ILE A 261 -12.16 6.72 -9.75
CA ILE A 261 -12.60 7.01 -8.37
C ILE A 261 -12.90 5.69 -7.67
N ILE A 262 -12.53 5.60 -6.40
CA ILE A 262 -12.80 4.47 -5.51
C ILE A 262 -13.71 5.01 -4.40
N GLU A 263 -14.97 4.55 -4.39
CA GLU A 263 -15.98 4.94 -3.39
C GLU A 263 -15.88 4.11 -2.10
#